data_AF-A0A5B8U1B9-F1
#
_entry.id   AF-A0A5B8U1B9-F1
#
_cell.length_a   1.000
_cell.length_b   1.000
_cell.length_c   1.000
_cell.angle_alpha   90.00
_cell.angle_beta   90.00
_cell.angle_gamma   90.00
#
_symmetry.space_group_name_H-M   'P 1'
#
loop_
_entity.id
_entity.type
_entity.pdbx_description
1 polymer ?
#
loop_
_entity_poly.entity_id
_entity_poly.type
_entity_poly.pdbx_seq_one_letter_code
_entity_poly.pdbx_strand_id
1 'polypeptide(L)'
;MAKQRKTATKPSRRRDKKGGPGSGRRKPCPYCKDKIEQVDYKDVTELRRFVSERGKIRSRRITGACRRHQNQIATAVKRARELALLPYAAEPASESVGGRRGGRDRDRDRD
;
A
#
# COMPACT_ATOMS: atom_id res chain seq x y z
N MET A 1 -1.59 -62.22 -9.11
CA MET A 1 -2.03 -61.07 -8.29
C MET A 1 -0.91 -60.02 -8.26
N ALA A 2 -0.98 -58.96 -9.07
CA ALA A 2 0.04 -57.89 -9.10
C ALA A 2 -0.59 -56.57 -8.64
N LYS A 3 -0.17 -56.09 -7.46
CA LYS A 3 -0.70 -54.88 -6.81
C LYS A 3 -0.17 -53.61 -7.50
N GLN A 4 -1.13 -52.76 -7.85
CA GLN A 4 -1.10 -51.36 -8.26
C GLN A 4 0.19 -50.54 -7.95
N ARG A 5 0.76 -49.93 -9.00
CA ARG A 5 1.76 -48.86 -8.90
C ARG A 5 1.05 -47.52 -8.64
N LYS A 6 1.26 -46.95 -7.46
CA LYS A 6 0.66 -45.68 -6.99
C LYS A 6 1.27 -44.49 -7.73
N THR A 7 0.41 -43.58 -8.19
CA THR A 7 0.76 -42.31 -8.83
C THR A 7 1.40 -41.35 -7.81
N ALA A 8 2.58 -40.83 -8.14
CA ALA A 8 3.31 -39.89 -7.29
C ALA A 8 2.68 -38.48 -7.37
N THR A 9 1.91 -38.08 -6.36
CA THR A 9 1.52 -36.69 -6.14
C THR A 9 2.72 -35.89 -5.65
N LYS A 10 3.23 -34.97 -6.48
CA LYS A 10 4.28 -34.00 -6.11
C LYS A 10 3.76 -33.10 -4.98
N PRO A 11 4.42 -33.00 -3.81
CA PRO A 11 3.99 -32.08 -2.77
C PRO A 11 4.29 -30.65 -3.24
N SER A 12 3.26 -29.81 -3.29
CA SER A 12 3.42 -28.36 -3.49
C SER A 12 4.29 -27.82 -2.37
N ARG A 13 5.53 -27.43 -2.69
CA ARG A 13 6.40 -26.71 -1.76
C ARG A 13 5.68 -25.43 -1.36
N ARG A 14 5.05 -25.42 -0.17
CA ARG A 14 4.58 -24.20 0.48
C ARG A 14 5.82 -23.35 0.66
N ARG A 15 5.97 -22.31 -0.17
CA ARG A 15 7.04 -21.35 -0.03
C ARG A 15 6.82 -20.66 1.31
N ASP A 16 7.54 -21.10 2.34
CA ASP A 16 7.66 -20.41 3.61
C ASP A 16 8.15 -19.00 3.30
N LYS A 17 7.18 -18.09 3.17
CA LYS A 17 7.43 -16.67 2.94
C LYS A 17 7.84 -16.09 4.29
N LYS A 18 9.02 -16.51 4.76
CA LYS A 18 9.72 -15.93 5.89
C LYS A 18 9.82 -14.45 5.57
N GLY A 19 9.07 -13.63 6.31
CA GLY A 19 8.89 -12.22 6.03
C GLY A 19 10.25 -11.55 5.84
N GLY A 20 10.46 -10.94 4.68
CA GLY A 20 11.72 -10.25 4.38
C GLY A 20 12.02 -9.15 5.42
N PRO A 21 13.30 -8.82 5.62
CA PRO A 21 13.73 -7.78 6.55
C PRO A 21 13.14 -6.44 6.08
N GLY A 22 12.22 -5.92 6.88
CA GLY A 22 11.28 -4.88 6.44
C GLY A 22 9.90 -5.02 7.08
N SER A 23 9.70 -6.01 7.97
CA SER A 23 8.66 -5.98 9.00
C SER A 23 8.94 -4.85 10.01
N GLY A 24 9.01 -3.62 9.52
CA GLY A 24 9.02 -2.42 10.34
C GLY A 24 7.86 -2.53 11.29
N ARG A 25 8.18 -2.39 12.58
CA ARG A 25 7.26 -2.40 13.71
C ARG A 25 5.95 -1.74 13.28
N ARG A 26 4.85 -2.51 13.28
CA ARG A 26 3.55 -2.01 12.78
C ARG A 26 3.22 -0.76 13.58
N LYS A 27 3.17 0.39 12.90
CA LYS A 27 2.70 1.62 13.53
C LYS A 27 1.28 1.35 14.05
N PRO A 28 0.98 1.69 15.32
CA PRO A 28 -0.36 1.50 15.85
C PRO A 28 -1.34 2.37 15.07
N CYS A 29 -2.51 1.81 14.74
CA CYS A 29 -3.52 2.49 13.94
C CYS A 29 -4.04 3.74 14.68
N PRO A 30 -4.04 4.93 14.06
CA PRO A 30 -4.53 6.15 14.70
C PRO A 30 -5.99 6.01 15.12
N TYR A 31 -6.87 5.57 14.21
CA TYR A 31 -8.29 5.33 14.51
C TYR A 31 -8.56 4.31 15.62
N CYS A 32 -7.68 3.30 15.78
CA CYS A 32 -7.82 2.36 16.90
C CYS A 32 -7.44 2.99 18.24
N LYS A 33 -6.53 3.98 18.26
CA LYS A 33 -6.17 4.70 19.49
C LYS A 33 -7.26 5.67 19.89
N ASP A 34 -7.80 6.38 18.90
CA ASP A 34 -8.83 7.39 19.08
C ASP A 34 -10.22 6.76 19.29
N LYS A 35 -10.32 5.41 19.25
CA LYS A 35 -11.56 4.62 19.37
C LYS A 35 -12.66 5.05 18.40
N ILE A 36 -12.26 5.53 17.22
CA ILE A 36 -13.18 5.89 16.16
C ILE A 36 -13.58 4.61 15.42
N GLU A 37 -14.85 4.23 15.54
CA GLU A 37 -15.38 3.00 14.94
C GLU A 37 -15.66 3.16 13.44
N GLN A 38 -16.01 4.37 13.01
CA GLN A 38 -16.42 4.66 11.65
C GLN A 38 -15.80 5.96 11.13
N VAL A 39 -15.25 5.90 9.92
CA VAL A 39 -14.65 7.05 9.24
C VAL A 39 -15.68 7.60 8.25
N ASP A 40 -16.12 8.83 8.50
CA ASP A 40 -17.08 9.52 7.64
C ASP A 40 -16.41 10.24 6.47
N TYR A 41 -17.16 10.41 5.38
CA TYR A 41 -16.69 11.10 4.17
C TYR A 41 -16.72 12.63 4.31
N LYS A 42 -17.42 13.14 5.34
CA LYS A 42 -17.61 14.58 5.60
C LYS A 42 -16.37 15.22 6.20
N ASP A 43 -15.56 14.44 6.93
CA ASP A 43 -14.36 14.92 7.62
C ASP A 43 -13.16 15.01 6.67
N VAL A 44 -13.21 16.00 5.78
CA VAL A 44 -12.17 16.21 4.76
C VAL A 44 -10.79 16.42 5.41
N THR A 45 -10.73 17.04 6.58
CA THR A 45 -9.49 17.30 7.33
C THR A 45 -8.77 16.01 7.70
N GLU A 46 -9.51 14.99 8.14
CA GLU A 46 -8.93 13.69 8.45
C GLU A 46 -8.54 12.94 7.18
N LEU A 47 -9.45 12.89 6.20
CA LEU A 47 -9.22 12.18 4.94
C LEU A 47 -8.03 12.73 4.16
N ARG A 48 -7.78 14.05 4.21
CA ARG A 48 -6.61 14.70 3.61
C ARG A 48 -5.29 14.11 4.11
N ARG A 49 -5.20 13.64 5.37
CA ARG A 49 -3.98 12.98 5.89
C ARG A 49 -3.72 11.62 5.23
N PHE A 50 -4.77 10.95 4.76
CA PHE A 50 -4.70 9.65 4.09
C PHE A 50 -4.63 9.77 2.56
N VAL A 51 -4.68 10.99 2.03
CA VAL A 51 -4.57 11.27 0.60
C VAL A 51 -3.25 12.02 0.34
N SER A 52 -2.56 11.69 -0.74
CA SER A 52 -1.40 12.46 -1.20
C SER A 52 -1.86 13.78 -1.79
N GLU A 53 -0.98 14.77 -1.84
CA GLU A 53 -1.21 16.00 -2.62
C GLU A 53 -1.68 15.74 -4.06
N ARG A 54 -1.20 14.66 -4.67
CA ARG A 54 -1.64 14.20 -6.02
C ARG A 54 -3.04 13.59 -6.09
N GLY A 55 -3.80 13.60 -5.00
CA GLY A 55 -5.13 12.97 -4.92
C GLY A 55 -5.13 11.45 -4.74
N LYS A 56 -3.97 10.76 -4.68
CA LYS A 56 -3.90 9.29 -4.51
C LYS A 56 -4.06 8.87 -3.04
N ILE A 57 -4.75 7.76 -2.79
CA ILE A 57 -4.88 7.18 -1.43
C ILE A 57 -3.52 6.63 -0.98
N ARG A 58 -3.04 7.05 0.18
CA ARG A 58 -1.80 6.57 0.79
C ARG A 58 -1.97 5.12 1.27
N SER A 59 -0.92 4.33 1.12
CA SER A 59 -0.94 2.94 1.53
C SER A 59 -0.89 2.79 3.05
N ARG A 60 -1.46 1.69 3.54
CA ARG A 60 -1.46 1.29 4.96
C ARG A 60 -0.08 1.35 5.61
N ARG A 61 0.99 1.09 4.85
CA ARG A 61 2.37 1.07 5.37
C ARG A 61 2.84 2.46 5.80
N ILE A 62 2.40 3.50 5.09
CA ILE A 62 2.77 4.88 5.37
C ILE A 62 1.94 5.42 6.53
N THR A 63 0.62 5.21 6.44
CA THR A 63 -0.37 5.77 7.37
C THR A 63 -0.48 5.00 8.69
N GLY A 64 -0.12 3.72 8.71
CA GLY A 64 -0.22 2.86 9.90
C GLY A 64 -1.63 2.39 10.21
N ALA A 65 -2.63 2.67 9.37
CA ALA A 65 -4.01 2.26 9.60
C ALA A 65 -4.17 0.72 9.73
N CYS A 66 -5.21 0.24 10.40
CA CYS A 66 -5.52 -1.19 10.40
C CYS A 66 -6.20 -1.60 9.07
N ARG A 67 -6.33 -2.91 8.79
CA ARG A 67 -6.97 -3.36 7.53
C ARG A 67 -8.45 -2.94 7.45
N ARG A 68 -9.17 -2.98 8.58
CA ARG A 68 -10.59 -2.60 8.66
C ARG A 68 -10.76 -1.11 8.37
N HIS A 69 -10.03 -0.26 9.08
CA HIS A 69 -10.02 1.19 8.87
C HIS A 69 -9.54 1.57 7.48
N GLN A 70 -8.51 0.92 6.93
CA GLN A 70 -8.07 1.22 5.56
C GLN A 70 -9.17 1.00 4.52
N ASN A 71 -10.01 -0.03 4.69
CA ASN A 71 -11.15 -0.28 3.80
C ASN A 71 -12.24 0.79 3.98
N GLN A 72 -12.54 1.17 5.23
CA GLN A 72 -13.49 2.25 5.53
C GLN A 72 -13.03 3.59 4.93
N ILE A 73 -11.75 3.96 5.13
CA ILE A 73 -11.14 5.16 4.55
C ILE A 73 -11.23 5.11 3.03
N ALA A 74 -10.93 3.96 2.40
CA ALA A 74 -11.02 3.84 0.95
C ALA A 74 -12.45 4.09 0.43
N THR A 75 -13.46 3.59 1.13
CA THR A 75 -14.88 3.85 0.80
C THR A 75 -15.25 5.30 1.06
N ALA A 76 -14.84 5.88 2.19
CA ALA A 76 -15.09 7.28 2.53
C ALA A 76 -14.45 8.24 1.51
N VAL A 77 -13.19 7.99 1.11
CA VAL A 77 -12.51 8.78 0.07
C VAL A 77 -13.21 8.67 -1.28
N LYS A 78 -13.70 7.48 -1.66
CA LYS A 78 -14.46 7.31 -2.91
C LYS A 78 -15.75 8.14 -2.90
N ARG A 79 -16.52 8.07 -1.82
CA ARG A 79 -17.74 8.88 -1.63
C ARG A 79 -17.43 10.38 -1.62
N ALA A 80 -16.39 10.80 -0.91
CA ALA A 80 -15.96 12.19 -0.86
C ALA A 80 -15.57 12.72 -2.25
N ARG A 81 -15.02 11.88 -3.13
CA ARG A 81 -14.71 12.26 -4.51
C ARG A 81 -15.95 12.37 -5.39
N GLU A 82 -16.94 11.49 -5.22
CA GLU A 82 -18.24 11.58 -5.90
C GLU A 82 -18.96 12.91 -5.56
N LEU A 83 -18.77 13.40 -4.33
CA LEU A 83 -19.30 14.67 -3.84
C LEU A 83 -18.38 15.88 -4.10
N ALA A 84 -17.31 15.71 -4.89
CA ALA A 84 -16.32 16.75 -5.21
C ALA A 84 -15.60 17.40 -4.00
N LEU A 85 -15.62 16.76 -2.82
CA LEU A 85 -14.87 17.22 -1.63
C LEU A 85 -13.36 16.98 -1.74
N LEU A 86 -12.95 16.01 -2.57
CA LEU A 86 -11.56 15.64 -2.80
C LEU A 86 -11.29 15.43 -4.30
N PRO A 87 -10.11 15.84 -4.81
CA PRO A 87 -9.75 15.67 -6.22
C PRO A 87 -9.39 14.21 -6.56
N TYR A 88 -9.71 13.80 -7.79
CA TYR A 88 -9.35 12.48 -8.33
C TYR A 88 -7.87 12.40 -8.76
N ALA A 89 -7.35 13.47 -9.35
CA ALA A 89 -5.97 13.63 -9.74
C ALA A 89 -5.61 15.12 -9.62
N ALA A 90 -4.53 15.43 -8.90
CA ALA A 90 -3.89 16.72 -9.09
C ALA A 90 -2.92 16.56 -10.26
N GLU A 91 -3.14 17.35 -11.32
CA GLU A 91 -2.11 17.61 -12.32
C GLU A 91 -0.83 17.97 -11.56
N PRO A 92 0.32 17.34 -11.87
CA PRO A 92 1.56 17.82 -11.32
C PRO A 92 1.70 19.27 -11.82
N ALA A 93 1.54 20.25 -10.94
CA ALA A 93 1.89 21.62 -11.26
C ALA A 93 3.30 21.57 -11.87
N SER A 94 3.35 21.85 -13.16
CA SER A 94 4.56 21.91 -13.95
C SER A 94 5.44 22.97 -13.31
N GLU A 95 6.47 22.56 -12.55
CA GLU A 95 7.75 23.26 -12.42
C GLU A 95 8.70 22.55 -11.44
N SER A 96 9.80 22.04 -11.99
CA SER A 96 11.19 22.18 -11.51
C SER A 96 12.02 20.98 -11.98
N VAL A 97 12.81 21.26 -13.00
CA VAL A 97 14.06 20.61 -13.41
C VAL A 97 14.87 20.09 -12.23
N GLY A 98 15.42 18.86 -12.32
CA GLY A 98 16.58 18.47 -11.49
C GLY A 98 16.65 16.99 -11.10
N GLY A 99 17.65 16.28 -11.65
CA GLY A 99 18.10 15.01 -11.05
C GLY A 99 18.60 13.98 -12.07
N ARG A 100 19.77 14.23 -12.63
CA ARG A 100 20.59 13.27 -13.39
C ARG A 100 20.57 11.90 -12.71
N ARG A 101 19.89 10.91 -13.30
CA ARG A 101 20.01 9.52 -12.86
C ARG A 101 21.39 9.05 -13.27
N GLY A 102 22.30 9.02 -12.28
CA GLY A 102 23.66 8.55 -12.42
C GLY A 102 23.72 7.21 -13.15
N GLY A 103 24.64 7.15 -14.12
CA GLY A 103 24.99 5.97 -14.88
C GLY A 103 25.33 4.83 -13.92
N ARG A 104 24.73 3.67 -14.19
CA ARG A 104 25.22 2.41 -13.67
C ARG A 104 26.33 1.96 -14.61
N ASP A 105 27.53 2.51 -14.43
CA ASP A 105 28.76 1.85 -14.88
C ASP A 105 28.82 0.49 -14.17
N ARG A 106 28.48 -0.58 -14.90
CA ARG A 106 28.51 -1.96 -14.43
C ARG A 106 29.65 -2.76 -15.07
N ASP A 107 30.57 -2.08 -15.76
CA ASP A 107 31.51 -2.72 -16.68
C ASP A 107 32.97 -2.27 -16.43
N ARG A 108 33.50 -2.45 -15.20
CA ARG A 108 34.92 -2.11 -14.95
C ARG A 108 35.81 -3.18 -14.29
N ASP A 109 35.32 -4.38 -13.98
CA ASP A 109 36.17 -5.44 -13.39
C ASP A 109 35.98 -6.77 -14.12
N ARG A 110 36.53 -6.87 -15.33
CA ARG A 110 36.67 -8.12 -16.09
C ARG A 110 38.12 -8.28 -16.54
N ASP A 111 39.00 -8.62 -15.61
CA ASP A 111 40.34 -9.18 -15.81
C ASP A 111 40.57 -10.30 -14.79
#